data_AF-A0A0H2M4V3-F1
#
_entry.id   AF-A0A0H2M4V3-F1
#
_cell.length_a   1.000
_cell.length_b   1.000
_cell.length_c   1.000
_cell.angle_alpha   90.00
_cell.angle_beta   90.00
_cell.angle_gamma   90.00
#
_symmetry.space_group_name_H-M   'P 1'
#
loop_
_entity.id
_entity.type
_entity.pdbx_description
1 polymer ?
#
loop_
_entity_poly.entity_id
_entity_poly.type
_entity_poly.pdbx_seq_one_letter_code
_entity_poly.pdbx_strand_id
1 'polypeptide(L)'
;MDQVTQQNAALVEEAAAAAQSMQEQAASLVASVSVFRLDSDNAAAATANARLASAAPKAVRPSEASPKSRRLAPGKKTQEAPASPQLAMAGAAGGGWPEF
;
A
#
# COMPACT_ATOMS: atom_id res chain seq x y z
N MET A 1 1.88 -8.97 60.01
CA MET A 1 0.66 -9.00 59.17
C MET A 1 1.02 -8.77 57.70
N ASP A 2 2.24 -9.11 57.28
CA ASP A 2 2.87 -8.40 56.15
C ASP A 2 3.00 -9.25 54.88
N GLN A 3 2.86 -10.57 55.01
CA GLN A 3 3.08 -11.50 53.91
C GLN A 3 1.99 -11.44 52.85
N VAL A 4 0.72 -11.29 53.25
CA VAL A 4 -0.41 -11.12 52.32
C VAL A 4 -0.33 -9.77 51.61
N THR A 5 0.13 -8.72 52.29
CA THR A 5 0.34 -7.39 51.70
C THR A 5 1.47 -7.40 50.67
N GLN A 6 2.58 -8.06 50.98
CA GLN A 6 3.68 -8.24 50.01
C GLN A 6 3.25 -9.10 48.82
N GLN A 7 2.47 -10.15 49.05
CA GLN A 7 1.96 -10.99 47.97
C GLN A 7 0.96 -10.26 47.08
N ASN A 8 0.07 -9.45 47.65
CA ASN A 8 -0.83 -8.61 46.87
C ASN A 8 -0.06 -7.56 46.05
N ALA A 9 1.02 -6.99 46.60
CA ALA A 9 1.88 -6.07 45.85
C ALA A 9 2.58 -6.78 44.68
N ALA A 10 3.13 -7.98 44.91
CA ALA A 10 3.77 -8.77 43.86
C ALA A 10 2.78 -9.17 42.75
N LEU A 11 1.56 -9.61 43.11
CA LEU A 11 0.52 -9.95 42.13
C LEU A 11 0.09 -8.74 41.30
N VAL A 12 0.02 -7.55 41.90
CA VAL A 12 -0.30 -6.31 41.17
C VAL A 12 0.83 -5.94 40.21
N GLU A 13 2.09 -6.09 40.62
CA GLU A 13 3.25 -5.84 39.76
C GLU A 13 3.31 -6.82 38.58
N GLU A 14 3.09 -8.12 38.83
CA GLU A 14 3.00 -9.15 37.79
C GLU A 14 1.86 -8.88 36.80
N ALA A 15 0.68 -8.51 37.30
CA ALA A 15 -0.47 -8.19 36.46
C ALA A 15 -0.22 -6.92 35.62
N ALA A 16 0.46 -5.91 36.17
CA ALA A 16 0.83 -4.71 35.44
C ALA A 16 1.84 -5.03 34.32
N ALA A 17 2.84 -5.86 34.60
CA ALA A 17 3.82 -6.30 33.60
C ALA A 17 3.15 -7.12 32.47
N ALA A 18 2.23 -8.03 32.81
CA ALA A 18 1.46 -8.79 31.84
C ALA A 18 0.57 -7.88 30.97
N ALA A 19 -0.13 -6.92 31.58
CA ALA A 19 -0.95 -5.96 30.86
C ALA A 19 -0.12 -5.09 29.89
N GLN A 20 1.07 -4.65 30.31
CA GLN A 20 1.98 -3.89 29.44
C GLN A 20 2.42 -4.74 28.24
N SER A 21 2.79 -6.01 28.46
CA SER A 21 3.14 -6.94 27.36
C SER A 21 1.98 -7.15 26.39
N MET A 22 0.75 -7.30 26.88
CA MET A 22 -0.44 -7.42 26.03
C MET A 22 -0.70 -6.13 25.23
N GLN A 23 -0.47 -4.95 25.82
CA GLN A 23 -0.60 -3.68 25.12
C GLN A 23 0.44 -3.53 24.01
N GLU A 24 1.70 -3.91 24.26
CA GLU A 24 2.76 -3.91 23.24
C GLU A 24 2.43 -4.86 22.09
N GLN A 25 1.94 -6.06 22.38
CA GLN A 25 1.48 -7.00 21.37
C GLN A 25 0.32 -6.42 20.55
N ALA A 26 -0.72 -5.90 21.20
CA ALA A 26 -1.86 -5.29 20.52
C ALA A 26 -1.43 -4.11 19.62
N ALA A 27 -0.51 -3.26 20.09
CA ALA A 27 0.03 -2.17 19.29
C ALA A 27 0.77 -2.68 18.04
N SER A 28 1.55 -3.76 18.18
CA SER A 28 2.21 -4.42 17.05
C SER A 28 1.22 -4.99 16.03
N LEU A 29 0.13 -5.61 16.50
CA LEU A 29 -0.95 -6.08 15.62
C LEU A 29 -1.62 -4.92 14.88
N VAL A 30 -1.94 -3.82 15.57
CA VAL A 30 -2.52 -2.62 14.95
C VAL A 30 -1.58 -2.04 13.89
N ALA A 31 -0.28 -1.93 14.21
CA ALA A 31 0.71 -1.46 13.25
C ALA A 31 0.78 -2.37 12.01
N SER A 32 0.71 -3.68 12.21
CA SER A 32 0.71 -4.67 11.12
C SER A 32 -0.53 -4.54 10.23
N VAL A 33 -1.71 -4.31 10.82
CA VAL A 33 -2.97 -4.16 10.08
C VAL A 33 -3.08 -2.77 9.43
N SER A 34 -2.41 -1.75 9.97
CA SER A 34 -2.48 -0.37 9.48
C SER A 34 -1.97 -0.17 8.04
N VAL A 35 -1.16 -1.10 7.54
CA VAL A 35 -0.64 -1.08 6.16
C VAL A 35 -1.75 -1.38 5.14
N PHE A 36 -2.81 -2.10 5.56
CA PHE A 36 -3.92 -2.42 4.68
C PHE A 36 -4.84 -1.20 4.53
N ARG A 37 -4.93 -0.67 3.30
CA ARG A 37 -5.89 0.37 2.94
C ARG A 37 -7.23 -0.27 2.60
N LEU A 38 -8.30 0.19 3.23
CA LEU A 38 -9.65 -0.23 2.89
C LEU A 38 -10.14 0.48 1.63
N ASP A 39 -10.84 -0.24 0.77
CA ASP A 39 -11.31 0.25 -0.54
C ASP A 39 -12.18 1.51 -0.42
N SER A 40 -12.94 1.65 0.69
CA SER A 40 -13.75 2.83 0.99
C SER A 40 -12.93 4.12 1.12
N ASP A 41 -11.75 4.07 1.75
CA ASP A 41 -10.86 5.23 1.87
C ASP A 41 -10.18 5.54 0.53
N ASN A 42 -9.91 4.51 -0.27
CA ASN A 42 -9.39 4.67 -1.63
C ASN A 42 -10.45 5.27 -2.57
N ALA A 43 -11.72 4.85 -2.45
CA ALA A 43 -12.83 5.38 -3.22
C ALA A 43 -13.11 6.85 -2.87
N ALA A 44 -13.03 7.21 -1.58
CA ALA A 44 -13.14 8.61 -1.15
C ALA A 44 -11.99 9.46 -1.68
N ALA A 45 -10.74 8.98 -1.60
CA ALA A 45 -9.56 9.66 -2.15
C ALA A 45 -9.60 9.79 -3.68
N ALA A 46 -10.05 8.74 -4.39
CA ALA A 46 -10.21 8.75 -5.84
C ALA A 46 -11.31 9.73 -6.28
N THR A 47 -12.43 9.78 -5.55
CA THR A 47 -13.51 10.73 -5.82
C THR A 47 -13.09 12.18 -5.54
N ALA A 48 -12.33 12.41 -4.47
CA ALA A 48 -11.76 13.72 -4.16
C ALA A 48 -10.77 14.18 -5.25
N ASN A 49 -9.86 13.31 -5.69
CA ASN A 49 -8.93 13.61 -6.78
C ASN A 49 -9.65 13.85 -8.12
N ALA A 50 -10.71 13.09 -8.42
CA ALA A 50 -11.52 13.30 -9.62
C ALA A 50 -12.23 14.67 -9.62
N ARG A 51 -12.71 15.13 -8.45
CA ARG A 51 -13.31 16.48 -8.30
C ARG A 51 -12.29 17.59 -8.50
N LEU A 52 -11.09 17.45 -7.95
CA LEU A 52 -10.00 18.41 -8.15
C LEU A 52 -9.56 18.49 -9.62
N ALA A 53 -9.51 17.35 -10.32
CA ALA A 53 -9.21 17.30 -11.75
C ALA A 53 -10.32 17.92 -12.62
N SER A 54 -11.60 17.79 -12.23
CA SER A 54 -12.73 18.46 -12.91
C SER A 54 -12.89 19.93 -12.58
N ALA A 55 -12.24 20.43 -11.51
CA ALA A 55 -12.27 21.84 -11.13
C ALA A 55 -11.23 22.70 -11.88
N ALA A 56 -10.51 22.14 -12.87
CA ALA A 56 -9.65 22.91 -13.74
C ALA A 56 -10.50 23.93 -14.54
N PRO A 57 -10.21 25.25 -14.48
CA PRO A 57 -10.99 26.23 -15.19
C PRO A 57 -10.84 25.99 -16.69
N LYS A 58 -11.98 25.84 -17.37
CA LYS A 58 -12.06 25.72 -18.82
C LYS A 58 -11.57 27.05 -19.40
N ALA A 59 -10.29 27.13 -19.74
CA ALA A 59 -9.72 28.26 -20.45
C ALA A 59 -10.53 28.49 -21.73
N VAL A 60 -11.26 29.60 -21.77
CA VAL A 60 -11.97 30.07 -22.95
C VAL A 60 -10.90 30.32 -24.01
N ARG A 61 -10.91 29.54 -25.09
CA ARG A 61 -9.98 29.69 -26.21
C ARG A 61 -10.49 30.82 -27.10
N PRO A 62 -9.72 31.88 -27.38
CA PRO A 62 -9.91 32.62 -28.61
C PRO A 62 -9.42 31.72 -29.75
N SER A 63 -10.32 31.38 -30.67
CA SER A 63 -9.99 30.77 -31.94
C SER A 63 -9.30 31.82 -32.81
N GLU A 64 -8.01 31.66 -33.08
CA GLU A 64 -7.35 32.45 -34.13
C GLU A 64 -6.49 31.55 -35.04
N ALA A 65 -6.91 31.57 -36.30
CA ALA A 65 -6.34 31.15 -37.58
C ALA A 65 -5.09 30.24 -37.64
N SER A 66 -5.22 29.15 -38.41
CA SER A 66 -4.13 28.34 -38.95
C SER A 66 -3.11 29.13 -39.76
N PRO A 67 -1.89 28.59 -39.89
CA PRO A 67 -1.38 28.38 -41.24
C PRO A 67 -0.96 26.93 -41.49
N LYS A 68 -1.35 26.49 -42.69
CA LYS A 68 -0.98 25.23 -43.34
C LYS A 68 0.55 25.15 -43.45
N SER A 69 1.14 24.08 -42.95
CA SER A 69 2.41 23.57 -43.49
C SER A 69 2.24 22.15 -43.98
N ARG A 70 2.58 22.04 -45.26
CA ARG A 70 2.35 20.95 -46.18
C ARG A 70 3.34 19.82 -45.88
N ARG A 71 2.79 18.74 -45.33
CA ARG A 71 3.05 17.31 -45.64
C ARG A 71 4.46 16.93 -46.09
N LEU A 72 5.11 16.03 -45.33
CA LEU A 72 5.96 14.94 -45.83
C LEU A 72 6.04 13.83 -44.75
N ALA A 73 5.50 12.67 -45.05
CA ALA A 73 5.72 11.38 -44.38
C ALA A 73 5.60 10.30 -45.49
N PRO A 74 6.28 9.14 -45.45
CA PRO A 74 6.57 8.38 -44.24
C PRO A 74 7.96 7.68 -44.19
N GLY A 75 8.67 7.82 -43.08
CA GLY A 75 9.75 6.89 -42.71
C GLY A 75 9.15 5.68 -42.02
N LYS A 76 9.02 4.57 -42.75
CA LYS A 76 8.66 3.25 -42.19
C LYS A 76 9.94 2.54 -41.72
N LYS A 77 9.94 2.05 -40.48
CA LYS A 77 10.61 0.83 -39.99
C LYS A 77 10.22 0.69 -38.51
N THR A 78 9.16 -0.06 -38.23
CA THR A 78 9.22 -1.49 -37.88
C THR A 78 10.03 -1.73 -36.61
N GLN A 79 9.25 -1.80 -35.54
CA GLN A 79 9.49 -2.52 -34.29
C GLN A 79 10.09 -3.90 -34.54
N GLU A 80 11.18 -4.25 -33.85
CA GLU A 80 11.43 -5.64 -33.46
C GLU A 80 12.38 -5.69 -32.26
N ALA A 81 11.83 -6.07 -31.11
CA ALA A 81 12.57 -6.52 -29.96
C ALA A 81 12.94 -7.99 -30.19
N PRO A 82 14.20 -8.42 -29.95
CA PRO A 82 14.46 -9.82 -29.74
C PRO A 82 14.19 -10.14 -28.27
N ALA A 83 13.07 -10.83 -28.02
CA ALA A 83 12.94 -11.65 -26.84
C ALA A 83 13.94 -12.81 -26.91
N SER A 84 14.63 -13.11 -25.81
CA SER A 84 15.03 -14.44 -25.33
C SER A 84 16.04 -14.33 -24.17
N PRO A 85 16.19 -15.34 -23.27
CA PRO A 85 15.29 -16.44 -22.93
C PRO A 85 15.02 -16.56 -21.42
N GLN A 86 13.95 -17.27 -21.11
CA GLN A 86 13.59 -17.75 -19.79
C GLN A 86 14.48 -18.96 -19.43
N LEU A 87 15.30 -18.83 -18.39
CA LEU A 87 16.00 -19.89 -17.64
C LEU A 87 16.19 -19.28 -16.23
N ALA A 88 15.75 -19.84 -15.11
CA ALA A 88 15.67 -21.24 -14.77
C ALA A 88 14.51 -21.49 -13.80
N MET A 89 13.83 -22.63 -13.99
CA MET A 89 13.36 -23.38 -12.84
C MET A 89 14.58 -23.82 -12.02
N ALA A 90 14.65 -23.35 -10.77
CA ALA A 90 15.20 -24.11 -9.66
C ALA A 90 13.99 -24.51 -8.82
N GLY A 91 13.63 -25.78 -8.75
CA GLY A 91 14.30 -26.70 -7.84
C GLY A 91 13.76 -26.42 -6.44
N ALA A 92 12.58 -26.93 -6.12
CA ALA A 92 12.44 -28.13 -5.29
C ALA A 92 13.04 -27.95 -3.89
N ALA A 93 12.17 -27.78 -2.88
CA ALA A 93 12.25 -28.51 -1.60
C ALA A 93 11.10 -28.04 -0.71
N GLY A 94 10.45 -29.01 -0.07
CA GLY A 94 9.25 -28.81 0.73
C GLY A 94 9.42 -27.89 1.92
N GLY A 95 8.28 -27.35 2.33
CA GLY A 95 8.06 -26.70 3.61
C GLY A 95 6.58 -26.76 3.88
N GLY A 96 6.14 -27.86 4.51
CA GLY A 96 4.75 -28.03 4.93
C GLY A 96 4.32 -26.88 5.83
N TRP A 97 3.16 -26.32 5.56
CA TRP A 97 2.49 -25.42 6.49
C TRP A 97 2.08 -26.23 7.72
N PRO A 98 2.52 -25.87 8.94
CA PRO A 98 1.96 -26.46 10.14
C PRO A 98 0.49 -26.02 10.28
N GLU A 99 -0.37 -27.01 10.46
CA GLU A 99 -1.79 -26.93 10.79
C GLU A 99 -1.96 -26.38 12.23
N PHE A 100 -3.01 -25.59 12.46
CA PHE A 100 -3.54 -25.24 13.78
C PHE A 100 -4.89 -25.92 13.98
#